data_AF-A0A7C1K431-F1
#
_entry.id   AF-A0A7C1K431-F1
#
_cell.length_a   1.000
_cell.length_b   1.000
_cell.length_c   1.000
_cell.angle_alpha   90.00
_cell.angle_beta   90.00
_cell.angle_gamma   90.00
#
_symmetry.space_group_name_H-M   'P 1'
#
loop_
_entity.id
_entity.type
_entity.pdbx_description
1 polymer ?
#
loop_
_entity_poly.entity_id
_entity_poly.type
_entity_poly.pdbx_seq_one_letter_code
_entity_poly.pdbx_strand_id
1 'polypeptide(L)'
;MACGCARVGRGALCGAVSGGGPGAERGGGALGLAAAGGGYAIAVDASGAAYLTGETWSYNFPTTPGAFQTQQGLGFCSWPPVVCPDAFVTQLNPRGNGLVYATYLGGANRDYGYAIALDATGAAYITGHTYGDFPVTPGAFQTTFGGDRDAFVTKLNASGSGLIYSTFPGGNQWDDSWAITVDTSGAAHVTGFTRSSDFPTTPGAFQTTCGGGSCYPYNDAFVTKLNAAGSALVYSTFLGGTGSDAGLGVAVDTNGVAYITGSTVSDDFPVTPGAFQTTPQGSVDSFVTKLEMTLTPRLYLPLILNGG
;
A
#
# COMPACT_ATOMS: atom_id res chain seq x y z
N MET A 1 46.22 -21.75 16.54
CA MET A 1 45.26 -22.58 15.77
C MET A 1 44.15 -21.65 15.30
N ALA A 2 44.05 -21.47 13.99
CA ALA A 2 43.00 -20.70 13.34
C ALA A 2 41.90 -21.65 12.84
N CYS A 3 40.64 -21.25 13.01
CA CYS A 3 39.44 -21.68 12.25
C CYS A 3 38.24 -20.99 12.94
N GLY A 4 37.27 -20.35 12.28
CA GLY A 4 37.00 -20.10 10.89
C GLY A 4 35.71 -19.26 10.83
N CYS A 5 35.68 -18.26 9.97
CA CYS A 5 34.53 -17.38 9.77
C CYS A 5 33.46 -18.11 8.95
N ALA A 6 32.25 -18.29 9.48
CA ALA A 6 31.10 -18.73 8.70
C ALA A 6 30.15 -17.55 8.49
N ARG A 7 30.15 -17.01 7.26
CA ARG A 7 29.08 -16.13 6.77
C ARG A 7 27.81 -16.97 6.64
N VAL A 8 26.75 -16.56 7.33
CA VAL A 8 25.39 -16.95 6.97
C VAL A 8 24.68 -15.68 6.54
N GLY A 9 24.35 -15.64 5.25
CA GLY A 9 23.64 -14.53 4.63
C GLY A 9 22.13 -14.62 4.82
N ARG A 10 21.50 -13.53 4.36
CA ARG A 10 20.07 -13.22 4.25
C ARG A 10 19.51 -12.54 5.50
N GLY A 11 19.25 -11.25 5.30
CA GLY A 11 18.67 -10.34 6.27
C GLY A 11 17.30 -10.80 6.70
N ALA A 12 17.13 -10.86 8.01
CA ALA A 12 15.83 -10.89 8.64
C ALA A 12 15.26 -9.47 8.59
N LEU A 13 14.15 -9.30 7.85
CA LEU A 13 13.25 -8.18 8.02
C LEU A 13 12.57 -8.34 9.38
N CYS A 14 13.05 -7.62 10.40
CA CYS A 14 12.33 -7.48 11.66
C CYS A 14 11.31 -6.35 11.48
N GLY A 15 10.08 -6.71 11.10
CA GLY A 15 8.93 -5.81 11.21
C GLY A 15 8.56 -5.66 12.68
N ALA A 16 8.66 -4.44 13.22
CA ALA A 16 8.07 -4.12 14.51
C ALA A 16 6.56 -3.97 14.31
N VAL A 17 5.79 -4.96 14.75
CA VAL A 17 4.33 -4.89 14.83
C VAL A 17 4.00 -4.07 16.08
N SER A 18 3.71 -2.77 15.93
CA SER A 18 2.95 -2.05 16.95
C SER A 18 1.47 -2.35 16.73
N GLY A 19 0.88 -3.13 17.65
CA GLY A 19 -0.54 -3.52 17.63
C GLY A 19 -1.50 -2.37 17.91
N GLY A 20 -1.59 -1.43 16.98
CA GLY A 20 -2.66 -0.44 16.89
C GLY A 20 -2.95 -0.19 15.43
N GLY A 21 -4.16 -0.49 14.97
CA GLY A 21 -4.55 -0.21 13.58
C GLY A 21 -4.37 1.28 13.26
N PRO A 22 -4.07 1.65 12.00
CA PRO A 22 -3.82 3.03 11.58
C PRO A 22 -5.05 3.97 11.64
N GLY A 23 -6.13 3.59 12.33
CA GLY A 23 -7.39 4.35 12.41
C GLY A 23 -7.54 5.28 13.62
N ALA A 24 -6.52 5.49 14.45
CA ALA A 24 -6.60 6.45 15.54
C ALA A 24 -6.22 7.87 15.06
N GLU A 25 -7.20 8.57 14.48
CA GLU A 25 -7.10 10.01 14.21
C GLU A 25 -6.74 10.75 15.50
N ARG A 26 -5.51 11.24 15.61
CA ARG A 26 -5.13 12.11 16.72
C ARG A 26 -5.67 13.50 16.44
N GLY A 27 -6.87 13.78 16.97
CA GLY A 27 -7.40 15.13 17.08
C GLY A 27 -6.40 16.03 17.79
N GLY A 28 -5.87 17.02 17.05
CA GLY A 28 -4.90 18.00 17.54
C GLY A 28 -5.50 18.88 18.62
N GLY A 29 -5.15 18.61 19.88
CA GLY A 29 -5.29 19.57 20.97
C GLY A 29 -4.30 20.72 20.76
N ALA A 30 -4.82 21.94 20.72
CA ALA A 30 -4.06 23.17 20.56
C ALA A 30 -2.92 23.28 21.59
N LEU A 31 -1.71 23.61 21.12
CA LEU A 31 -0.74 24.60 21.64
C LEU A 31 0.66 24.31 21.05
N GLY A 32 1.09 25.10 20.06
CA GLY A 32 2.44 25.07 19.46
C GLY A 32 2.51 24.26 18.15
N LEU A 33 2.34 24.93 17.00
CA LEU A 33 2.31 24.34 15.66
C LEU A 33 3.67 23.75 15.24
N ALA A 34 4.00 22.56 15.73
CA ALA A 34 4.80 21.61 14.98
C ALA A 34 3.83 20.84 14.08
N ALA A 35 3.88 21.08 12.77
CA ALA A 35 3.20 20.25 11.80
C ALA A 35 3.67 18.79 11.96
N ALA A 36 2.82 17.95 12.55
CA ALA A 36 3.17 16.58 12.91
C ALA A 36 2.84 15.65 11.73
N GLY A 37 3.87 15.10 11.07
CA GLY A 37 3.74 14.01 10.10
C GLY A 37 4.20 12.67 10.68
N GLY A 38 3.86 11.57 10.00
CA GLY A 38 4.21 10.21 10.35
C GLY A 38 5.06 9.55 9.28
N GLY A 39 6.02 8.71 9.68
CA GLY A 39 6.64 7.74 8.77
C GLY A 39 5.89 6.43 8.92
N TYR A 40 5.39 5.86 7.81
CA TYR A 40 4.56 4.66 7.83
C TYR A 40 5.28 3.42 7.33
N ALA A 41 6.17 3.56 6.36
CA ALA A 41 6.90 2.41 5.82
C ALA A 41 8.34 2.76 5.44
N ILE A 42 9.17 1.71 5.45
CA ILE A 42 10.57 1.73 5.07
C ILE A 42 10.90 0.54 4.17
N ALA A 43 11.65 0.79 3.10
CA ALA A 43 12.31 -0.23 2.29
C ALA A 43 13.81 0.03 2.24
N VAL A 44 14.62 -1.01 2.06
CA VAL A 44 16.08 -0.90 2.01
C VAL A 44 16.60 -1.61 0.76
N ASP A 45 17.41 -0.91 -0.03
CA ASP A 45 18.02 -1.50 -1.23
C ASP A 45 19.25 -2.35 -0.92
N ALA A 46 19.81 -3.00 -1.94
CA ALA A 46 21.00 -3.85 -1.79
C ALA A 46 22.28 -3.08 -1.39
N SER A 47 22.31 -1.76 -1.56
CA SER A 47 23.41 -0.90 -1.12
C SER A 47 23.31 -0.50 0.36
N GLY A 48 22.13 -0.72 0.97
CA GLY A 48 21.79 -0.28 2.32
C GLY A 48 21.15 1.10 2.38
N ALA A 49 20.81 1.71 1.24
CA ALA A 49 20.06 2.97 1.24
C ALA A 49 18.61 2.71 1.68
N ALA A 50 18.10 3.55 2.57
CA ALA A 50 16.77 3.44 3.13
C ALA A 50 15.80 4.38 2.44
N TYR A 51 14.63 3.88 2.06
CA TYR A 51 13.55 4.61 1.42
C TYR A 51 12.37 4.66 2.36
N LEU A 52 11.83 5.84 2.61
CA LEU A 52 10.75 6.07 3.56
C LEU A 52 9.57 6.73 2.87
N THR A 53 8.37 6.38 3.31
CA THR A 53 7.13 7.08 2.96
C THR A 53 6.24 7.24 4.19
N GLY A 54 5.27 8.12 4.07
CA GLY A 54 4.38 8.56 5.13
C GLY A 54 3.68 9.84 4.68
N GLU A 55 3.23 10.63 5.63
CA GLU A 55 2.59 11.93 5.42
C GLU A 55 3.35 13.06 6.12
N THR A 56 3.27 14.26 5.55
CA THR A 56 3.81 15.48 6.15
C THR A 56 2.79 16.61 6.09
N TRP A 57 2.60 17.28 7.22
CA TRP A 57 1.79 18.49 7.33
C TRP A 57 2.64 19.77 7.21
N SER A 58 3.94 19.61 6.95
CA SER A 58 4.93 20.68 7.01
C SER A 58 5.21 21.23 5.61
N TYR A 59 5.04 22.55 5.43
CA TYR A 59 5.41 23.29 4.20
C TYR A 59 6.92 23.34 3.96
N ASN A 60 7.71 23.12 5.01
CA ASN A 60 9.17 23.17 4.99
C ASN A 60 9.79 21.78 5.19
N PHE A 61 9.06 20.72 4.81
CA PHE A 61 9.63 19.39 4.69
C PHE A 61 10.90 19.45 3.84
N PRO A 62 12.00 18.80 4.26
CA PRO A 62 13.26 18.88 3.55
C PRO A 62 13.10 18.23 2.16
N THR A 63 13.25 19.03 1.11
CA THR A 63 13.29 18.54 -0.28
C THR A 63 14.68 18.72 -0.86
N THR A 64 15.04 17.86 -1.82
CA THR A 64 16.33 17.93 -2.51
C THR A 64 16.22 18.65 -3.86
N PRO A 65 17.28 19.32 -4.35
CA PRO A 65 17.30 19.89 -5.69
C PRO A 65 16.95 18.84 -6.75
N GLY A 66 16.01 19.17 -7.65
CA GLY A 66 15.56 18.26 -8.71
C GLY A 66 14.58 17.18 -8.27
N ALA A 67 14.10 17.21 -7.02
CA ALA A 67 12.98 16.37 -6.58
C ALA A 67 11.71 16.63 -7.41
N PHE A 68 10.86 15.61 -7.53
CA PHE A 68 9.61 15.67 -8.30
C PHE A 68 8.70 16.83 -7.87
N GLN A 69 8.46 16.96 -6.56
CA GLN A 69 7.75 18.08 -5.96
C GLN A 69 8.58 18.64 -4.81
N THR A 70 8.98 19.91 -4.94
CA THR A 70 9.73 20.65 -3.92
C THR A 70 8.85 21.50 -3.01
N GLN A 71 7.57 21.59 -3.32
CA GLN A 71 6.55 22.33 -2.58
C GLN A 71 5.32 21.43 -2.37
N GLN A 72 4.68 21.60 -1.23
CA GLN A 72 3.40 20.98 -0.90
C GLN A 72 2.29 21.48 -1.82
N GLY A 73 1.21 20.73 -2.04
CA GLY A 73 0.10 21.09 -2.94
C GLY A 73 -0.78 22.28 -2.49
N LEU A 74 -0.46 22.95 -1.39
CA LEU A 74 -1.04 24.22 -0.90
C LEU A 74 -2.55 24.23 -0.59
N GLY A 75 -3.22 23.09 -0.49
CA GLY A 75 -4.62 23.07 -0.07
C GLY A 75 -4.82 23.16 1.44
N PHE A 76 -6.02 23.55 1.85
CA PHE A 76 -6.38 23.79 3.26
C PHE A 76 -7.50 22.85 3.71
N CYS A 77 -7.24 22.09 4.76
CA CYS A 77 -8.10 20.99 5.21
C CYS A 77 -8.95 21.27 6.45
N SER A 78 -8.73 22.40 7.14
CA SER A 78 -9.54 22.86 8.26
C SER A 78 -9.38 24.36 8.50
N TRP A 79 -10.27 24.94 9.31
CA TRP A 79 -10.17 26.33 9.82
C TRP A 79 -9.84 26.32 11.34
N PRO A 80 -8.89 27.15 11.83
CA PRO A 80 -7.99 28.05 11.09
C PRO A 80 -7.15 27.27 10.07
N PRO A 81 -6.65 27.91 8.98
CA PRO A 81 -6.06 27.22 7.84
C PRO A 81 -4.93 26.29 8.26
N VAL A 82 -5.19 24.99 8.17
CA VAL A 82 -4.20 23.92 8.29
C VAL A 82 -4.04 23.32 6.92
N VAL A 83 -2.80 23.15 6.45
CA VAL A 83 -2.54 22.46 5.19
C VAL A 83 -3.08 21.05 5.22
N CYS A 84 -3.58 20.59 4.09
CA CYS A 84 -3.76 19.17 3.88
C CYS A 84 -2.38 18.49 3.87
N PRO A 85 -2.21 17.34 4.53
CA PRO A 85 -0.95 16.60 4.46
C PRO A 85 -0.74 16.03 3.07
N ASP A 86 0.50 16.03 2.61
CA ASP A 86 0.90 15.32 1.40
C ASP A 86 1.67 14.06 1.81
N ALA A 87 1.63 13.03 0.96
CA ALA A 87 2.57 11.94 1.12
C ALA A 87 3.99 12.46 0.86
N PHE A 88 5.00 11.76 1.37
CA PHE A 88 6.40 12.05 1.01
C PHE A 88 7.13 10.78 0.60
N VAL A 89 8.23 10.97 -0.13
CA VAL A 89 9.22 9.92 -0.37
C VAL A 89 10.61 10.45 -0.11
N THR A 90 11.34 9.76 0.75
CA THR A 90 12.71 10.12 1.14
C THR A 90 13.63 8.93 0.93
N GLN A 91 14.76 9.15 0.28
CA GLN A 91 15.88 8.21 0.26
C GLN A 91 17.03 8.75 1.12
N LEU A 92 17.44 7.98 2.11
CA LEU A 92 18.65 8.20 2.90
C LEU A 92 19.83 7.44 2.28
N ASN A 93 21.02 8.04 2.37
CA ASN A 93 22.25 7.34 2.01
C ASN A 93 22.46 6.11 2.93
N PRO A 94 23.30 5.13 2.55
CA PRO A 94 23.52 3.92 3.36
C PRO A 94 24.10 4.16 4.76
N ARG A 95 24.60 5.37 5.03
CA ARG A 95 25.10 5.75 6.37
C ARG A 95 24.01 6.36 7.25
N GLY A 96 22.81 6.59 6.71
CA GLY A 96 21.68 7.20 7.39
C GLY A 96 21.88 8.67 7.78
N ASN A 97 22.90 9.36 7.23
CA ASN A 97 23.30 10.70 7.67
C ASN A 97 23.13 11.79 6.62
N GLY A 98 22.47 11.49 5.50
CA GLY A 98 22.18 12.45 4.45
C GLY A 98 21.10 11.96 3.49
N LEU A 99 20.35 12.90 2.93
CA LEU A 99 19.35 12.63 1.90
C LEU A 99 20.04 12.41 0.55
N VAL A 100 19.69 11.32 -0.13
CA VAL A 100 19.97 11.15 -1.56
C VAL A 100 18.93 11.94 -2.34
N TYR A 101 17.65 11.73 -2.04
CA TYR A 101 16.57 12.59 -2.47
C TYR A 101 15.45 12.66 -1.42
N ALA A 102 14.64 13.72 -1.47
CA ALA A 102 13.41 13.85 -0.72
C ALA A 102 12.41 14.72 -1.49
N THR A 103 11.16 14.26 -1.58
CA THR A 103 10.10 14.89 -2.37
C THR A 103 8.77 14.81 -1.63
N TYR A 104 7.92 15.81 -1.80
CA TYR A 104 6.48 15.62 -1.60
C TYR A 104 5.93 14.69 -2.70
N LEU A 105 4.77 14.12 -2.43
CA LEU A 105 3.98 13.34 -3.36
C LEU A 105 2.50 13.56 -3.03
N GLY A 106 1.87 14.49 -3.73
CA GLY A 106 0.49 14.85 -3.42
C GLY A 106 -0.10 15.98 -4.28
N GLY A 107 -1.38 16.23 -4.03
CA GLY A 107 -2.19 17.34 -4.54
C GLY A 107 -2.52 18.34 -3.43
N ALA A 108 -3.57 19.13 -3.62
CA ALA A 108 -4.08 20.07 -2.62
C ALA A 108 -4.91 19.37 -1.54
N ASN A 109 -5.42 18.15 -1.77
CA ASN A 109 -6.16 17.39 -0.77
C ASN A 109 -5.23 16.54 0.11
N ARG A 110 -5.82 15.74 1.02
CA ARG A 110 -5.04 14.89 1.93
C ARG A 110 -4.51 13.68 1.19
N ASP A 111 -3.22 13.41 1.31
CA ASP A 111 -2.54 12.27 0.71
C ASP A 111 -1.67 11.55 1.74
N TYR A 112 -1.78 10.22 1.79
CA TYR A 112 -1.08 9.40 2.77
C TYR A 112 -0.35 8.26 2.06
N GLY A 113 0.97 8.18 2.20
CA GLY A 113 1.76 7.05 1.70
C GLY A 113 1.95 5.97 2.76
N TYR A 114 1.27 4.84 2.64
CA TYR A 114 1.26 3.78 3.67
C TYR A 114 2.34 2.72 3.49
N ALA A 115 2.70 2.41 2.24
CA ALA A 115 3.71 1.38 1.97
C ALA A 115 4.62 1.74 0.80
N ILE A 116 5.85 1.25 0.88
CA ILE A 116 6.90 1.45 -0.12
C ILE A 116 7.61 0.13 -0.44
N ALA A 117 7.84 -0.11 -1.73
CA ALA A 117 8.64 -1.22 -2.25
C ALA A 117 9.63 -0.71 -3.30
N LEU A 118 10.67 -1.50 -3.59
CA LEU A 118 11.73 -1.12 -4.54
C LEU A 118 11.86 -2.19 -5.60
N ASP A 119 12.14 -1.78 -6.85
CA ASP A 119 12.65 -2.70 -7.86
C ASP A 119 14.19 -2.75 -7.89
N ALA A 120 14.75 -3.65 -8.69
CA ALA A 120 16.19 -3.83 -8.83
C ALA A 120 16.92 -2.62 -9.44
N THR A 121 16.19 -1.67 -10.03
CA THR A 121 16.75 -0.43 -10.59
C THR A 121 16.83 0.69 -9.55
N GLY A 122 16.29 0.48 -8.35
CA GLY A 122 16.19 1.50 -7.30
C GLY A 122 15.00 2.44 -7.46
N ALA A 123 14.05 2.11 -8.34
CA ALA A 123 12.79 2.85 -8.45
C ALA A 123 11.88 2.51 -7.26
N ALA A 124 11.30 3.54 -6.65
CA ALA A 124 10.40 3.41 -5.52
C ALA A 124 8.94 3.30 -5.97
N TYR A 125 8.22 2.34 -5.41
CA TYR A 125 6.80 2.10 -5.61
C TYR A 125 6.08 2.41 -4.31
N ILE A 126 5.13 3.34 -4.36
CA ILE A 126 4.42 3.86 -3.20
C ILE A 126 2.94 3.58 -3.40
N THR A 127 2.28 3.20 -2.32
CA THR A 127 0.84 3.07 -2.28
C THR A 127 0.26 3.69 -1.03
N GLY A 128 -1.03 4.01 -1.08
CA GLY A 128 -1.71 4.74 -0.04
C GLY A 128 -3.10 5.13 -0.50
N HIS A 129 -3.66 6.20 0.06
CA HIS A 129 -4.87 6.82 -0.45
C HIS A 129 -4.73 8.33 -0.62
N THR A 130 -5.63 8.89 -1.41
CA THR A 130 -5.82 10.33 -1.64
C THR A 130 -7.28 10.71 -1.49
N TYR A 131 -7.55 11.97 -1.18
CA TYR A 131 -8.89 12.58 -1.20
C TYR A 131 -9.17 13.40 -2.47
N GLY A 132 -8.31 13.31 -3.48
CA GLY A 132 -8.47 13.98 -4.78
C GLY A 132 -7.15 14.56 -5.27
N ASP A 133 -7.16 15.07 -6.51
CA ASP A 133 -6.10 15.88 -7.15
C ASP A 133 -4.63 15.42 -7.04
N PHE A 134 -4.41 14.15 -6.70
CA PHE A 134 -3.11 13.51 -6.68
C PHE A 134 -2.51 13.36 -8.10
N PRO A 135 -1.18 13.47 -8.26
CA PRO A 135 -0.56 13.45 -9.57
C PRO A 135 -0.70 12.09 -10.27
N VAL A 136 -1.13 12.13 -11.54
CA VAL A 136 -1.26 10.97 -12.44
C VAL A 136 -0.42 11.13 -13.69
N THR A 137 -0.09 10.02 -14.35
CA THR A 137 0.65 10.01 -15.62
C THR A 137 -0.25 9.65 -16.80
N PRO A 138 -0.07 10.26 -17.99
CA PRO A 138 -0.78 9.85 -19.19
C PRO A 138 -0.61 8.36 -19.49
N GLY A 139 -1.71 7.67 -19.82
CA GLY A 139 -1.70 6.24 -20.14
C GLY A 139 -1.63 5.30 -18.93
N ALA A 140 -1.73 5.84 -17.71
CA ALA A 140 -1.96 5.02 -16.52
C ALA A 140 -3.34 4.33 -16.55
N PHE A 141 -3.48 3.25 -15.79
CA PHE A 141 -4.67 2.40 -15.76
C PHE A 141 -5.96 3.20 -15.49
N GLN A 142 -5.94 4.04 -14.47
CA GLN A 142 -7.00 4.95 -14.07
C GLN A 142 -6.40 6.30 -13.70
N THR A 143 -6.83 7.35 -14.42
CA THR A 143 -6.32 8.73 -14.30
C THR A 143 -7.34 9.68 -13.69
N THR A 144 -8.50 9.16 -13.29
CA THR A 144 -9.60 9.96 -12.72
C THR A 144 -9.97 9.34 -11.37
N PHE A 145 -10.00 10.21 -10.37
CA PHE A 145 -10.47 9.91 -9.02
C PHE A 145 -11.97 9.56 -9.05
N GLY A 146 -12.32 8.41 -8.52
CA GLY A 146 -13.64 7.79 -8.67
C GLY A 146 -14.61 8.02 -7.52
N GLY A 147 -14.11 8.13 -6.28
CA GLY A 147 -14.93 8.19 -5.07
C GLY A 147 -14.68 9.40 -4.17
N ASP A 148 -14.84 9.21 -2.86
CA ASP A 148 -14.50 10.21 -1.83
C ASP A 148 -13.05 10.04 -1.35
N ARG A 149 -12.49 8.84 -1.56
CA ARG A 149 -11.13 8.47 -1.19
C ARG A 149 -10.70 7.28 -2.02
N ASP A 150 -9.66 7.43 -2.83
CA ASP A 150 -9.17 6.37 -3.70
C ASP A 150 -7.79 5.93 -3.25
N ALA A 151 -7.52 4.64 -3.41
CA ALA A 151 -6.16 4.15 -3.34
C ALA A 151 -5.34 4.72 -4.50
N PHE A 152 -4.03 4.92 -4.28
CA PHE A 152 -3.10 5.25 -5.36
C PHE A 152 -1.95 4.25 -5.42
N VAL A 153 -1.37 4.12 -6.62
CA VAL A 153 -0.08 3.45 -6.83
C VAL A 153 0.80 4.32 -7.70
N THR A 154 1.95 4.71 -7.17
CA THR A 154 2.94 5.55 -7.84
C THR A 154 4.27 4.81 -7.96
N LYS A 155 4.89 4.88 -9.14
CA LYS A 155 6.29 4.51 -9.34
C LYS A 155 7.11 5.75 -9.62
N LEU A 156 8.07 6.07 -8.75
CA LEU A 156 9.07 7.12 -8.96
C LEU A 156 10.29 6.57 -9.70
N ASN A 157 10.92 7.42 -10.50
CA ASN A 157 12.25 7.10 -11.03
C ASN A 157 13.29 7.00 -9.88
N ALA A 158 14.42 6.34 -10.13
CA ALA A 158 15.41 6.08 -9.09
C ALA A 158 16.06 7.35 -8.49
N SER A 159 15.97 8.49 -9.20
CA SER A 159 16.45 9.79 -8.70
C SER A 159 15.40 10.58 -7.91
N GLY A 160 14.17 10.08 -7.79
CA GLY A 160 13.06 10.78 -7.13
C GLY A 160 12.63 12.08 -7.83
N SER A 161 12.99 12.27 -9.09
CA SER A 161 12.78 13.51 -9.86
C SER A 161 11.53 13.51 -10.73
N GLY A 162 10.89 12.35 -10.88
CA GLY A 162 9.70 12.22 -11.72
C GLY A 162 8.99 10.89 -11.55
N LEU A 163 7.71 10.89 -11.92
CA LEU A 163 6.88 9.71 -11.96
C LEU A 163 7.17 8.91 -13.24
N ILE A 164 7.40 7.60 -13.08
CA ILE A 164 7.34 6.63 -14.19
C ILE A 164 5.87 6.35 -14.50
N TYR A 165 5.07 6.10 -13.47
CA TYR A 165 3.61 6.08 -13.56
C TYR A 165 2.96 6.48 -12.23
N SER A 166 1.71 6.93 -12.28
CA SER A 166 0.85 7.09 -11.10
C SER A 166 -0.62 6.94 -11.47
N THR A 167 -1.37 6.20 -10.67
CA THR A 167 -2.75 5.75 -10.98
C THR A 167 -3.61 5.54 -9.74
N PHE A 168 -4.93 5.51 -9.91
CA PHE A 168 -5.91 5.24 -8.85
C PHE A 168 -6.59 3.88 -9.02
N PRO A 169 -6.12 2.77 -8.45
CA PRO A 169 -6.95 1.58 -8.41
C PRO A 169 -8.08 1.77 -7.37
N GLY A 170 -9.25 2.26 -7.81
CA GLY A 170 -10.38 2.56 -6.94
C GLY A 170 -11.72 2.64 -7.68
N GLY A 171 -12.83 2.68 -6.93
CA GLY A 171 -14.20 2.81 -7.41
C GLY A 171 -14.88 4.06 -6.88
N ASN A 172 -16.18 4.00 -6.61
CA ASN A 172 -17.03 5.15 -6.26
C ASN A 172 -17.16 5.48 -4.76
N GLN A 173 -16.37 4.87 -3.89
CA GLN A 173 -16.45 4.96 -2.42
C GLN A 173 -15.05 5.11 -1.82
N TRP A 174 -14.78 4.50 -0.66
CA TRP A 174 -13.48 4.58 0.01
C TRP A 174 -12.65 3.36 -0.32
N ASP A 175 -11.47 3.60 -0.89
CA ASP A 175 -10.48 2.59 -1.20
C ASP A 175 -9.14 2.98 -0.57
N ASP A 176 -8.54 2.02 0.14
CA ASP A 176 -7.28 2.21 0.82
C ASP A 176 -6.34 1.08 0.45
N SER A 177 -5.15 1.43 -0.05
CA SER A 177 -4.08 0.47 -0.24
C SER A 177 -3.06 0.59 0.88
N TRP A 178 -2.81 -0.51 1.58
CA TRP A 178 -1.98 -0.53 2.79
C TRP A 178 -0.66 -1.27 2.62
N ALA A 179 -0.55 -2.13 1.61
CA ALA A 179 0.68 -2.86 1.36
C ALA A 179 0.96 -2.98 -0.14
N ILE A 180 2.24 -2.88 -0.49
CA ILE A 180 2.75 -3.03 -1.85
C ILE A 180 4.00 -3.90 -1.86
N THR A 181 4.14 -4.72 -2.90
CA THR A 181 5.39 -5.39 -3.26
C THR A 181 5.56 -5.42 -4.78
N VAL A 182 6.77 -5.67 -5.26
CA VAL A 182 7.10 -5.63 -6.69
C VAL A 182 7.78 -6.94 -7.07
N ASP A 183 7.31 -7.57 -8.15
CA ASP A 183 7.93 -8.80 -8.65
C ASP A 183 9.12 -8.52 -9.58
N THR A 184 9.81 -9.58 -10.01
CA THR A 184 10.98 -9.46 -10.90
C THR A 184 10.66 -8.93 -12.29
N SER A 185 9.38 -8.88 -12.69
CA SER A 185 8.95 -8.25 -13.94
C SER A 185 8.71 -6.74 -13.79
N GLY A 186 8.77 -6.21 -12.56
CA GLY A 186 8.46 -4.82 -12.23
C GLY A 186 6.97 -4.57 -12.01
N ALA A 187 6.15 -5.61 -11.91
CA ALA A 187 4.71 -5.51 -11.66
C ALA A 187 4.43 -5.28 -10.16
N ALA A 188 3.60 -4.28 -9.86
CA ALA A 188 3.21 -3.95 -8.50
C ALA A 188 2.03 -4.82 -8.05
N HIS A 189 2.15 -5.43 -6.87
CA HIS A 189 1.08 -6.17 -6.21
C HIS A 189 0.68 -5.38 -4.98
N VAL A 190 -0.60 -5.03 -4.89
CA VAL A 190 -1.15 -4.18 -3.84
C VAL A 190 -2.35 -4.84 -3.19
N THR A 191 -2.50 -4.59 -1.90
CA THR A 191 -3.65 -5.05 -1.13
C THR A 191 -4.04 -4.00 -0.09
N GLY A 192 -5.29 -4.10 0.35
CA GLY A 192 -5.92 -3.11 1.19
C GLY A 192 -7.39 -3.48 1.39
N PHE A 193 -8.24 -2.48 1.55
CA PHE A 193 -9.68 -2.68 1.55
C PHE A 193 -10.39 -1.71 0.61
N THR A 194 -11.60 -2.08 0.23
CA THR A 194 -12.48 -1.28 -0.62
C THR A 194 -13.89 -1.25 -0.06
N ARG A 195 -14.52 -0.08 -0.11
CA ARG A 195 -15.97 0.12 0.10
C ARG A 195 -16.74 0.24 -1.22
N SER A 196 -16.04 0.08 -2.33
CA SER A 196 -16.57 0.25 -3.67
C SER A 196 -17.04 -1.07 -4.25
N SER A 197 -18.35 -1.23 -4.41
CA SER A 197 -18.90 -2.38 -5.14
C SER A 197 -18.51 -2.38 -6.63
N ASP A 198 -18.03 -1.25 -7.15
CA ASP A 198 -17.49 -1.08 -8.50
C ASP A 198 -15.95 -1.03 -8.55
N PHE A 199 -15.26 -1.47 -7.49
CA PHE A 199 -13.80 -1.57 -7.49
C PHE A 199 -13.32 -2.38 -8.70
N PRO A 200 -12.29 -1.92 -9.44
CA PRO A 200 -11.88 -2.56 -10.68
C PRO A 200 -11.43 -4.01 -10.47
N THR A 201 -12.09 -4.97 -11.12
CA THR A 201 -11.70 -6.39 -11.14
C THR A 201 -11.36 -6.86 -12.54
N THR A 202 -10.62 -7.97 -12.63
CA THR A 202 -10.32 -8.62 -13.93
C THR A 202 -11.33 -9.73 -14.23
N PRO A 203 -11.69 -9.97 -15.51
CA PRO A 203 -12.52 -11.12 -15.87
C PRO A 203 -11.92 -12.44 -15.38
N GLY A 204 -12.75 -13.30 -14.77
CA GLY A 204 -12.31 -14.58 -14.21
C GLY A 204 -11.53 -14.47 -12.91
N ALA A 205 -11.48 -13.29 -12.27
CA ALA A 205 -10.96 -13.14 -10.92
C ALA A 205 -11.67 -14.06 -9.90
N PHE A 206 -10.99 -14.32 -8.78
CA PHE A 206 -11.52 -15.16 -7.71
C PHE A 206 -12.89 -14.70 -7.20
N GLN A 207 -13.03 -13.40 -6.95
CA GLN A 207 -14.29 -12.72 -6.66
C GLN A 207 -14.34 -11.43 -7.49
N THR A 208 -15.32 -11.34 -8.39
CA THR A 208 -15.58 -10.13 -9.21
C THR A 208 -16.61 -9.19 -8.57
N THR A 209 -17.17 -9.59 -7.43
CA THR A 209 -18.10 -8.82 -6.60
C THR A 209 -17.72 -9.01 -5.14
N CYS A 210 -18.08 -8.07 -4.27
CA CYS A 210 -17.91 -8.20 -2.82
C CYS A 210 -18.55 -9.51 -2.30
N GLY A 211 -17.94 -10.15 -1.31
CA GLY A 211 -18.35 -11.43 -0.74
C GLY A 211 -19.81 -11.43 -0.25
N GLY A 212 -20.25 -10.33 0.37
CA GLY A 212 -21.64 -10.12 0.81
C GLY A 212 -22.56 -9.49 -0.25
N GLY A 213 -22.09 -9.30 -1.48
CA GLY A 213 -22.81 -8.62 -2.57
C GLY A 213 -22.80 -7.09 -2.51
N SER A 214 -22.32 -6.50 -1.42
CA SER A 214 -22.11 -5.04 -1.27
C SER A 214 -20.89 -4.76 -0.40
N CYS A 215 -20.04 -3.83 -0.82
CA CYS A 215 -18.94 -3.32 -0.01
C CYS A 215 -19.33 -2.06 0.79
N TYR A 216 -20.63 -1.88 1.09
CA TYR A 216 -21.11 -0.83 1.99
C TYR A 216 -22.31 -1.33 2.80
N PRO A 217 -22.37 -1.11 4.13
CA PRO A 217 -21.45 -0.31 4.97
C PRO A 217 -20.17 -1.04 5.42
N TYR A 218 -20.03 -2.32 5.08
CA TYR A 218 -18.82 -3.12 5.34
C TYR A 218 -17.74 -2.82 4.30
N ASN A 219 -16.72 -3.67 4.19
CA ASN A 219 -15.66 -3.53 3.20
C ASN A 219 -15.07 -4.90 2.93
N ASP A 220 -14.57 -5.12 1.72
CA ASP A 220 -13.82 -6.33 1.40
C ASP A 220 -12.34 -5.99 1.26
N ALA A 221 -11.47 -6.98 1.47
CA ALA A 221 -10.11 -6.84 1.04
C ALA A 221 -10.08 -6.84 -0.49
N PHE A 222 -9.12 -6.15 -1.09
CA PHE A 222 -8.81 -6.32 -2.51
C PHE A 222 -7.38 -6.82 -2.68
N VAL A 223 -7.15 -7.46 -3.81
CA VAL A 223 -5.82 -7.93 -4.22
C VAL A 223 -5.63 -7.61 -5.70
N THR A 224 -4.71 -6.70 -5.99
CA THR A 224 -4.50 -6.14 -7.34
C THR A 224 -3.05 -6.30 -7.77
N LYS A 225 -2.85 -6.72 -9.03
CA LYS A 225 -1.57 -6.72 -9.73
C LYS A 225 -1.63 -5.77 -10.92
N LEU A 226 -0.84 -4.70 -10.89
CA LEU A 226 -0.62 -3.80 -12.02
C LEU A 226 0.57 -4.26 -12.86
N ASN A 227 0.48 -4.10 -14.18
CA ASN A 227 1.62 -4.36 -15.05
C ASN A 227 2.79 -3.38 -14.76
N ALA A 228 3.98 -3.67 -15.27
CA ALA A 228 5.18 -2.86 -14.98
C ALA A 228 5.09 -1.40 -15.47
N ALA A 229 4.19 -1.12 -16.42
CA ALA A 229 3.92 0.21 -16.94
C ALA A 229 2.85 0.98 -16.14
N GLY A 230 2.18 0.33 -15.18
CA GLY A 230 1.04 0.89 -14.45
C GLY A 230 -0.19 1.18 -15.34
N SER A 231 -0.25 0.62 -16.55
CA SER A 231 -1.27 0.95 -17.55
C SER A 231 -2.44 -0.03 -17.61
N ALA A 232 -2.31 -1.20 -16.98
CA ALA A 232 -3.37 -2.21 -16.95
C ALA A 232 -3.27 -3.11 -15.72
N LEU A 233 -4.42 -3.63 -15.30
CA LEU A 233 -4.52 -4.73 -14.35
C LEU A 233 -4.12 -6.04 -15.03
N VAL A 234 -3.12 -6.72 -14.48
CA VAL A 234 -2.83 -8.12 -14.80
C VAL A 234 -3.84 -9.04 -14.11
N TYR A 235 -4.20 -8.67 -12.88
CA TYR A 235 -5.17 -9.37 -12.05
C TYR A 235 -5.76 -8.40 -11.03
N SER A 236 -7.05 -8.50 -10.71
CA SER A 236 -7.66 -7.78 -9.59
C SER A 236 -8.91 -8.50 -9.12
N THR A 237 -9.05 -8.66 -7.80
CA THR A 237 -10.15 -9.39 -7.15
C THR A 237 -10.53 -8.76 -5.83
N PHE A 238 -11.78 -8.96 -5.43
CA PHE A 238 -12.16 -8.91 -4.03
C PHE A 238 -11.64 -10.16 -3.29
N LEU A 239 -11.52 -10.06 -1.98
CA LEU A 239 -11.22 -11.15 -1.05
C LEU A 239 -11.96 -10.91 0.26
N GLY A 240 -13.14 -11.51 0.40
CA GLY A 240 -13.98 -11.29 1.58
C GLY A 240 -15.26 -12.13 1.59
N GLY A 241 -16.01 -12.00 2.68
CA GLY A 241 -17.31 -12.59 2.92
C GLY A 241 -18.37 -11.52 3.19
N THR A 242 -19.30 -11.79 4.10
CA THR A 242 -20.44 -10.91 4.43
C THR A 242 -20.12 -9.78 5.41
N GLY A 243 -19.03 -9.88 6.15
CA GLY A 243 -18.54 -8.90 7.11
C GLY A 243 -17.42 -8.01 6.54
N SER A 244 -16.71 -7.29 7.42
CA SER A 244 -15.57 -6.46 7.04
C SER A 244 -14.28 -7.29 6.94
N ASP A 245 -13.59 -7.16 5.80
CA ASP A 245 -12.34 -7.84 5.48
C ASP A 245 -11.30 -6.84 4.98
N ALA A 246 -10.05 -7.01 5.38
CA ALA A 246 -8.98 -6.10 4.96
C ALA A 246 -7.66 -6.83 4.72
N GLY A 247 -7.00 -6.50 3.61
CA GLY A 247 -5.62 -6.89 3.32
C GLY A 247 -4.64 -5.95 3.99
N LEU A 248 -3.76 -6.49 4.83
CA LEU A 248 -2.79 -5.72 5.63
C LEU A 248 -1.34 -5.90 5.15
N GLY A 249 -1.05 -6.97 4.41
CA GLY A 249 0.30 -7.28 3.94
C GLY A 249 0.29 -8.11 2.68
N VAL A 250 1.30 -7.93 1.83
CA VAL A 250 1.50 -8.72 0.62
C VAL A 250 2.97 -9.08 0.45
N ALA A 251 3.24 -10.34 0.16
CA ALA A 251 4.54 -10.84 -0.29
C ALA A 251 4.36 -11.65 -1.57
N VAL A 252 5.39 -11.70 -2.43
CA VAL A 252 5.35 -12.45 -3.69
C VAL A 252 6.57 -13.35 -3.79
N ASP A 253 6.38 -14.60 -4.23
CA ASP A 253 7.48 -15.53 -4.48
C ASP A 253 8.11 -15.36 -5.88
N THR A 254 9.16 -16.11 -6.16
CA THR A 254 9.89 -16.02 -7.44
C THR A 254 9.06 -16.43 -8.65
N ASN A 255 7.92 -17.10 -8.47
CA ASN A 255 7.01 -17.48 -9.53
C ASN A 255 5.90 -16.43 -9.72
N GLY A 256 5.91 -15.34 -8.96
CA GLY A 256 4.87 -14.32 -9.01
C GLY A 256 3.60 -14.70 -8.24
N VAL A 257 3.65 -15.73 -7.38
CA VAL A 257 2.51 -16.09 -6.52
C VAL A 257 2.51 -15.20 -5.30
N ALA A 258 1.34 -14.66 -4.96
CA ALA A 258 1.20 -13.72 -3.88
C ALA A 258 0.64 -14.37 -2.61
N TYR A 259 1.08 -13.86 -1.47
CA TYR A 259 0.69 -14.26 -0.13
C TYR A 259 0.18 -13.00 0.57
N ILE A 260 -1.10 -12.97 0.87
CA ILE A 260 -1.81 -11.83 1.44
C ILE A 260 -2.06 -12.12 2.91
N THR A 261 -1.67 -11.24 3.82
CA THR A 261 -2.09 -11.32 5.22
C THR A 261 -3.13 -10.25 5.49
N GLY A 262 -4.08 -10.51 6.37
CA GLY A 262 -5.15 -9.56 6.67
C GLY A 262 -5.97 -9.94 7.88
N SER A 263 -7.09 -9.25 8.05
CA SER A 263 -8.10 -9.52 9.07
C SER A 263 -9.47 -9.71 8.44
N THR A 264 -10.29 -10.56 9.04
CA THR A 264 -11.66 -10.87 8.64
C THR A 264 -12.61 -10.84 9.82
N VAL A 265 -13.80 -10.28 9.62
CA VAL A 265 -14.95 -10.37 10.53
C VAL A 265 -16.03 -11.30 9.94
N SER A 266 -15.79 -11.84 8.75
CA SER A 266 -16.74 -12.62 7.98
C SER A 266 -16.75 -14.09 8.43
N ASP A 267 -17.88 -14.55 8.95
CA ASP A 267 -18.09 -15.97 9.29
C ASP A 267 -17.96 -16.89 8.06
N ASP A 268 -18.20 -16.33 6.87
CA ASP A 268 -18.14 -16.97 5.56
C ASP A 268 -16.91 -16.55 4.74
N PHE A 269 -15.83 -16.11 5.39
CA PHE A 269 -14.59 -15.78 4.69
C PHE A 269 -14.11 -16.93 3.79
N PRO A 270 -13.67 -16.68 2.55
CA PRO A 270 -13.33 -17.74 1.62
C PRO A 270 -12.16 -18.60 2.11
N VAL A 271 -12.41 -19.90 2.27
CA VAL A 271 -11.41 -20.91 2.66
C VAL A 271 -11.29 -22.04 1.64
N THR A 272 -10.11 -22.66 1.51
CA THR A 272 -9.95 -23.89 0.72
C THR A 272 -10.09 -25.13 1.60
N PRO A 273 -10.60 -26.26 1.07
CA PRO A 273 -10.52 -27.54 1.76
C PRO A 273 -9.10 -27.86 2.21
N GLY A 274 -8.94 -28.27 3.47
CA GLY A 274 -7.63 -28.58 4.06
C GLY A 274 -6.82 -27.36 4.53
N ALA A 275 -7.40 -26.16 4.51
CA ALA A 275 -6.87 -25.03 5.28
C ALA A 275 -6.72 -25.41 6.75
N PHE A 276 -5.72 -24.83 7.43
CA PHE A 276 -5.44 -25.10 8.85
C PHE A 276 -6.64 -24.82 9.75
N GLN A 277 -7.37 -23.74 9.44
CA GLN A 277 -8.62 -23.37 10.08
C GLN A 277 -9.59 -22.94 8.98
N THR A 278 -10.74 -23.60 8.94
CA THR A 278 -11.80 -23.42 7.93
C THR A 278 -13.05 -22.75 8.48
N THR A 279 -13.04 -22.39 9.77
CA THR A 279 -14.17 -21.76 10.45
C THR A 279 -13.61 -20.69 11.37
N PRO A 280 -14.11 -19.44 11.29
CA PRO A 280 -13.72 -18.40 12.21
C PRO A 280 -14.01 -18.77 13.67
N GLN A 281 -13.14 -18.34 14.59
CA GLN A 281 -13.27 -18.66 16.02
C GLN A 281 -13.31 -17.43 16.94
N GLY A 282 -13.19 -16.22 16.38
CA GLY A 282 -13.32 -14.95 17.09
C GLY A 282 -14.24 -13.96 16.38
N SER A 283 -14.39 -12.77 16.98
CA SER A 283 -15.11 -11.66 16.35
C SER A 283 -14.28 -10.94 15.28
N VAL A 284 -12.96 -11.14 15.29
CA VAL A 284 -12.01 -10.69 14.28
C VAL A 284 -10.91 -11.74 14.23
N ASP A 285 -10.70 -12.36 13.07
CA ASP A 285 -9.65 -13.35 12.86
C ASP A 285 -8.61 -12.81 11.88
N SER A 286 -7.34 -13.21 11.99
CA SER A 286 -6.36 -12.89 10.94
C SER A 286 -6.38 -13.97 9.87
N PHE A 287 -6.06 -13.63 8.63
CA PHE A 287 -5.88 -14.62 7.55
C PHE A 287 -4.53 -14.47 6.87
N VAL A 288 -4.10 -15.53 6.20
CA VAL A 288 -3.04 -15.55 5.19
C VAL A 288 -3.60 -16.25 3.97
N THR A 289 -3.63 -15.65 2.79
CA THR A 289 -4.16 -16.23 1.56
C THR A 289 -3.09 -16.30 0.50
N LYS A 290 -2.83 -17.48 -0.06
CA LYS A 290 -1.96 -17.61 -1.24
C LYS A 290 -2.77 -17.65 -2.53
N LEU A 291 -2.45 -16.74 -3.45
CA LEU A 291 -3.18 -16.50 -4.69
C LEU A 291 -2.23 -16.47 -5.90
N GLU A 292 -2.48 -17.35 -6.86
CA GLU A 292 -1.88 -17.22 -8.20
C GLU A 292 -2.63 -16.14 -8.99
N MET A 293 -1.99 -14.98 -9.11
CA MET A 293 -2.55 -13.79 -9.78
C MET A 293 -2.33 -13.83 -11.30
N THR A 294 -2.94 -14.82 -11.95
CA THR A 294 -2.93 -14.96 -13.42
C THR A 294 -4.34 -14.84 -13.99
N LEU A 295 -4.48 -14.78 -15.31
CA LEU A 295 -5.79 -14.78 -15.98
C LEU A 295 -6.62 -16.06 -15.74
N THR A 296 -5.98 -17.13 -15.24
CA THR A 296 -6.67 -18.32 -14.72
C THR A 296 -6.26 -18.53 -13.26
N PRO A 297 -6.85 -17.76 -12.32
CA PRO A 297 -6.38 -17.73 -10.95
C PRO A 297 -6.65 -19.04 -10.22
N ARG A 298 -5.80 -19.36 -9.27
CA ARG A 298 -5.97 -20.49 -8.36
C ARG A 298 -5.66 -20.07 -6.93
N LEU A 299 -6.60 -20.34 -6.03
CA LEU A 299 -6.45 -20.16 -4.60
C LEU A 299 -5.77 -21.42 -4.03
N TYR A 300 -4.63 -21.27 -3.36
CA TYR A 300 -3.90 -22.39 -2.77
C TYR A 300 -3.70 -22.14 -1.28
N LEU A 301 -4.65 -22.57 -0.44
CA LEU A 301 -4.58 -22.50 1.04
C LEU A 301 -4.59 -21.08 1.62
N PRO A 302 -5.75 -20.60 2.09
CA PRO A 302 -5.79 -19.62 3.15
C PRO A 302 -5.54 -20.28 4.53
N LEU A 303 -4.88 -19.57 5.42
CA LEU A 303 -4.53 -19.92 6.79
C LEU A 303 -5.10 -18.83 7.71
N ILE A 304 -6.12 -19.15 8.50
CA ILE A 304 -6.59 -18.23 9.54
C ILE A 304 -5.66 -18.36 10.76
N LEU A 305 -5.17 -17.23 11.28
CA LEU A 305 -4.31 -17.10 12.46
C LEU A 305 -5.07 -16.31 13.53
N ASN A 306 -5.32 -16.90 14.69
CA ASN A 306 -6.07 -16.24 15.76
C ASN A 306 -5.19 -15.24 16.54
N GLY A 307 -5.75 -14.06 16.83
CA GLY A 307 -5.34 -13.23 17.97
C GLY A 307 -6.26 -13.56 19.15
N GLY A 308 -5.69 -14.06 20.25
CA GLY A 308 -6.43 -14.35 21.48
C GLY A 308 -6.79 -13.12 22.29
#